data_AF-A0A0Q5XL99-F1
#
_entry.id   AF-A0A0Q5XL99-F1
#
_cell.length_a   1.000
_cell.length_b   1.000
_cell.length_c   1.000
_cell.angle_alpha   90.00
_cell.angle_beta   90.00
_cell.angle_gamma   90.00
#
_symmetry.space_group_name_H-M   'P 1'
#
loop_
_entity.id
_entity.type
_entity.pdbx_description
1 polymer ?
#
loop_
_entity_poly.entity_id
_entity_poly.type
_entity_poly.pdbx_seq_one_letter_code
_entity_poly.pdbx_strand_id
1 'polypeptide(L)'
;MSKKNGIDAHSRRAFLRSAATLGAAAWAGGAFAQDALVDIINAPRRGVWDDQFDAQASRTALAVSSNTPIFSMDTIYNTQTAIGQYQRIVSAGGWPEVNPSQRLELGVSDPAVRALRQHLMASGDLEQSAGMSDNFDSYVDGAVKRFQARHGLPPDGVLGEYSLKALNISANVRLQQLNTNLVRLQSMSGDLGMRHVVVNIPAALIEAVENGRVVQRHTAIVGRLSRPTHIINSKIYEVILNPYWTAPRSIVEKDIVPLMRKDPEYLKKNAIRLIDGQGNEVSPETIDWNADKAPNLTFRQDPGKINAMASTKINFHNPNNEYMHDTPSQGLFNKLARFESSGCVRVQNVRDLTTWLLKETPGWSRQQIEATIRSGQNNPIKLSVEVPVYFKYITAWAAKDGVVQFRDDIYQMDGEQELALQTTTGIEPVTDGLDGGVAQ
;
A
#
# COMPACT_ATOMS: atom_id res chain seq x y z
N MET A 1 14.56 -80.41 0.50
CA MET A 1 15.80 -81.05 0.03
C MET A 1 16.58 -80.05 -0.83
N SER A 2 17.84 -79.80 -0.45
CA SER A 2 18.99 -79.29 -1.24
C SER A 2 18.94 -77.94 -2.01
N LYS A 3 19.89 -77.07 -1.60
CA LYS A 3 20.82 -76.22 -2.42
C LYS A 3 20.24 -74.93 -3.02
N LYS A 4 20.94 -73.78 -3.10
CA LYS A 4 22.34 -73.38 -2.80
C LYS A 4 22.45 -71.83 -2.90
N ASN A 5 23.36 -71.26 -2.08
CA ASN A 5 24.29 -70.11 -2.31
C ASN A 5 23.76 -68.73 -2.75
N GLY A 6 24.29 -67.58 -2.31
CA GLY A 6 25.39 -67.18 -1.39
C GLY A 6 25.15 -65.69 -1.01
N ILE A 7 25.29 -65.22 0.24
CA ILE A 7 26.51 -64.79 0.98
C ILE A 7 27.41 -63.90 0.07
N ASP A 8 27.73 -62.62 0.34
CA ASP A 8 28.37 -62.11 1.57
C ASP A 8 28.30 -60.58 1.75
N ALA A 9 28.49 -60.18 3.01
CA ALA A 9 28.50 -58.81 3.51
C ALA A 9 29.90 -58.44 4.03
N HIS A 10 30.42 -57.25 3.69
CA HIS A 10 31.57 -56.62 4.36
C HIS A 10 31.40 -55.09 4.29
N SER A 11 31.32 -54.35 5.40
CA SER A 11 32.34 -53.98 6.42
C SER A 11 33.16 -52.74 6.07
N ARG A 12 33.50 -51.96 7.11
CA ARG A 12 33.78 -50.53 7.14
C ARG A 12 35.29 -50.16 7.03
N ARG A 13 35.54 -48.93 6.53
CA ARG A 13 36.68 -47.97 6.71
C ARG A 13 37.92 -48.07 5.79
N ALA A 14 38.08 -47.07 4.92
CA ALA A 14 39.15 -46.02 4.85
C ALA A 14 39.06 -45.29 3.47
N PHE A 15 38.77 -43.97 3.40
CA PHE A 15 39.71 -42.83 3.26
C PHE A 15 40.45 -42.85 1.89
N LEU A 16 40.45 -41.88 0.95
CA LEU A 16 40.27 -40.42 0.92
C LEU A 16 40.25 -39.91 -0.55
N ARG A 17 39.65 -38.73 -0.81
CA ARG A 17 39.79 -37.78 -1.97
C ARG A 17 39.23 -38.28 -3.32
N SER A 18 38.40 -37.55 -4.09
CA SER A 18 38.28 -36.09 -4.30
C SER A 18 37.02 -35.75 -5.12
N ALA A 19 36.47 -34.56 -4.85
CA ALA A 19 35.74 -33.65 -5.75
C ALA A 19 34.47 -34.12 -6.48
N ALA A 20 33.31 -33.69 -5.98
CA ALA A 20 32.33 -32.87 -6.73
C ALA A 20 31.09 -32.63 -5.83
N THR A 21 31.11 -31.54 -5.07
CA THR A 21 29.94 -31.02 -4.35
C THR A 21 29.03 -30.30 -5.34
N LEU A 22 27.91 -30.93 -5.71
CA LEU A 22 26.72 -30.21 -6.18
C LEU A 22 25.70 -30.25 -5.05
N GLY A 23 25.71 -29.17 -4.27
CA GLY A 23 24.71 -28.91 -3.25
C GLY A 23 23.35 -28.68 -3.91
N ALA A 24 22.35 -29.42 -3.45
CA ALA A 24 20.96 -29.10 -3.66
C ALA A 24 20.68 -27.73 -3.04
N ALA A 25 20.37 -26.74 -3.88
CA ALA A 25 19.85 -25.46 -3.43
C ALA A 25 18.42 -25.65 -2.94
N ALA A 26 18.28 -26.04 -1.67
CA ALA A 26 17.07 -25.76 -0.92
C ALA A 26 16.98 -24.23 -0.81
N TRP A 27 16.07 -23.63 -1.58
CA TRP A 27 15.73 -22.22 -1.40
C TRP A 27 14.99 -22.10 -0.07
N ALA A 28 15.75 -21.79 0.97
CA ALA A 28 15.21 -21.31 2.23
C ALA A 28 14.46 -20.00 1.92
N GLY A 29 13.14 -20.03 2.12
CA GLY A 29 12.35 -18.81 2.26
C GLY A 29 12.87 -18.07 3.48
N GLY A 30 13.69 -17.06 3.24
CA GLY A 30 14.34 -16.25 4.27
C GLY A 30 14.36 -14.79 3.86
N ALA A 31 13.86 -13.95 4.76
CA ALA A 31 14.05 -12.50 4.81
C ALA A 31 13.37 -11.65 3.71
N PHE A 32 12.03 -11.62 3.73
CA PHE A 32 11.26 -10.44 3.29
C PHE A 32 10.39 -9.94 4.44
N ALA A 33 11.00 -9.72 5.60
CA ALA A 33 10.31 -9.23 6.79
C ALA A 33 11.27 -8.36 7.59
N GLN A 34 11.50 -7.15 7.13
CA GLN A 34 12.03 -6.06 7.94
C GLN A 34 11.55 -4.73 7.34
N ASP A 35 10.67 -4.10 8.11
CA ASP A 35 10.10 -2.75 8.03
C ASP A 35 10.59 -1.82 6.90
N ALA A 36 9.71 -1.39 5.99
CA ALA A 36 10.08 -0.38 4.98
C ALA A 36 10.36 1.03 5.54
N LEU A 37 9.84 1.34 6.72
CA LEU A 37 10.21 2.55 7.44
C LEU A 37 11.67 2.44 7.83
N VAL A 38 12.07 1.29 8.38
CA VAL A 38 13.47 0.89 8.63
C VAL A 38 14.26 0.78 7.33
N ASP A 39 13.70 0.33 6.20
CA ASP A 39 14.40 0.28 4.91
C ASP A 39 14.68 1.67 4.35
N ILE A 40 13.76 2.65 4.49
CA ILE A 40 14.06 4.06 4.14
C ILE A 40 15.09 4.63 5.09
N ILE A 41 14.94 4.30 6.36
CA ILE A 41 15.81 4.72 7.45
C ILE A 41 17.19 4.04 7.37
N ASN A 42 17.33 2.88 6.72
CA ASN A 42 18.58 2.11 6.62
C ASN A 42 19.06 1.99 5.16
N ALA A 43 18.37 2.60 4.19
CA ALA A 43 18.65 2.43 2.76
C ALA A 43 20.12 2.75 2.47
N PRO A 44 20.94 1.76 2.09
CA PRO A 44 22.27 2.03 1.57
C PRO A 44 22.10 2.79 0.26
N ARG A 45 22.85 3.89 0.10
CA ARG A 45 22.91 4.70 -1.13
C ARG A 45 22.87 3.80 -2.37
N ARG A 46 21.73 3.70 -3.06
CA ARG A 46 21.59 3.30 -4.48
C ARG A 46 20.12 3.24 -4.88
N GLY A 47 19.75 4.17 -5.74
CA GLY A 47 18.61 4.08 -6.64
C GLY A 47 18.92 5.02 -7.79
N VAL A 48 19.36 4.46 -8.92
CA VAL A 48 19.52 5.23 -10.16
C VAL A 48 18.11 5.67 -10.55
N TRP A 49 17.96 6.98 -10.72
CA TRP A 49 16.77 7.59 -11.30
C TRP A 49 16.50 6.99 -12.68
N ASP A 50 15.27 6.59 -12.94
CA ASP A 50 14.82 6.31 -14.29
C ASP A 50 13.34 6.72 -14.44
N ASP A 51 13.07 7.58 -15.43
CA ASP A 51 11.72 8.04 -15.80
C ASP A 51 10.83 6.86 -16.26
N GLN A 52 11.41 5.67 -16.48
CA GLN A 52 10.68 4.44 -16.79
C GLN A 52 9.83 3.88 -15.65
N PHE A 53 10.17 4.15 -14.37
CA PHE A 53 9.37 3.69 -13.24
C PHE A 53 7.94 4.26 -13.28
N ASP A 54 7.79 5.44 -13.86
CA ASP A 54 6.52 6.17 -13.90
C ASP A 54 5.58 5.67 -15.02
N ALA A 55 6.01 4.70 -15.87
CA ALA A 55 5.38 4.41 -17.16
C ALA A 55 4.66 3.05 -17.30
N GLN A 56 4.55 2.22 -16.26
CA GLN A 56 3.97 0.87 -16.42
C GLN A 56 2.62 0.68 -15.70
N ALA A 57 1.53 0.72 -16.48
CA ALA A 57 0.23 0.17 -16.09
C ALA A 57 -0.07 -1.10 -16.89
N SER A 58 -0.45 -2.20 -16.21
CA SER A 58 -0.93 -3.42 -16.87
C SER A 58 -2.28 -3.16 -17.57
N ARG A 59 -2.51 -3.76 -18.75
CA ARG A 59 -3.76 -3.61 -19.52
C ARG A 59 -5.01 -4.01 -18.72
N THR A 60 -4.88 -4.97 -17.81
CA THR A 60 -5.99 -5.40 -16.92
C THR A 60 -6.33 -4.33 -15.87
N ALA A 61 -5.35 -3.61 -15.35
CA ALA A 61 -5.58 -2.48 -14.43
C ALA A 61 -6.20 -1.28 -15.17
N LEU A 62 -5.87 -1.08 -16.44
CA LEU A 62 -6.49 -0.05 -17.29
C LEU A 62 -7.96 -0.33 -17.58
N ALA A 63 -8.36 -1.60 -17.74
CA ALA A 63 -9.76 -1.99 -17.95
C ALA A 63 -10.66 -1.77 -16.72
N VAL A 64 -10.05 -1.56 -15.55
CA VAL A 64 -10.72 -1.36 -14.26
C VAL A 64 -10.61 0.11 -13.80
N SER A 65 -9.89 0.95 -14.57
CA SER A 65 -9.62 2.34 -14.25
C SER A 65 -10.64 3.27 -14.92
N SER A 66 -11.35 4.06 -14.12
CA SER A 66 -12.31 5.07 -14.60
C SER A 66 -11.78 6.48 -14.38
N ASN A 67 -12.15 7.43 -15.25
CA ASN A 67 -11.92 8.86 -15.01
C ASN A 67 -13.02 9.52 -14.17
N THR A 68 -13.96 8.70 -13.68
CA THR A 68 -15.02 9.13 -12.75
C THR A 68 -14.44 9.19 -11.34
N PRO A 69 -14.55 10.34 -10.64
CA PRO A 69 -14.08 10.45 -9.27
C PRO A 69 -14.83 9.49 -8.33
N ILE A 70 -14.13 8.99 -7.31
CA ILE A 70 -14.76 8.14 -6.28
C ILE A 70 -15.92 8.87 -5.61
N PHE A 71 -15.78 10.18 -5.35
CA PHE A 71 -16.86 11.03 -4.89
C PHE A 71 -17.51 11.74 -6.08
N SER A 72 -18.55 11.12 -6.61
CA SER A 72 -19.40 11.68 -7.66
C SER A 72 -20.80 11.10 -7.58
N MET A 73 -21.78 11.80 -8.17
CA MET A 73 -23.15 11.29 -8.26
C MET A 73 -23.23 9.99 -9.07
N ASP A 74 -22.40 9.86 -10.11
CA ASP A 74 -22.29 8.63 -10.90
C ASP A 74 -21.86 7.46 -10.01
N THR A 75 -20.82 7.62 -9.18
CA THR A 75 -20.36 6.56 -8.27
C THR A 75 -21.44 6.17 -7.25
N ILE A 76 -22.21 7.12 -6.72
CA ILE A 76 -23.33 6.84 -5.81
C ILE A 76 -24.39 5.99 -6.53
N TYR A 77 -24.83 6.40 -7.73
CA TYR A 77 -25.83 5.69 -8.52
C TYR A 77 -25.37 4.28 -8.91
N ASN A 78 -24.14 4.15 -9.38
CA ASN A 78 -23.57 2.86 -9.75
C ASN A 78 -23.45 1.94 -8.53
N THR A 79 -23.10 2.48 -7.36
CA THR A 79 -23.00 1.70 -6.12
C THR A 79 -24.38 1.23 -5.66
N GLN A 80 -25.43 2.06 -5.79
CA GLN A 80 -26.82 1.62 -5.55
C GLN A 80 -27.25 0.50 -6.50
N THR A 81 -26.88 0.61 -7.78
CA THR A 81 -27.16 -0.45 -8.77
C THR A 81 -26.43 -1.75 -8.42
N ALA A 82 -25.15 -1.65 -8.02
CA ALA A 82 -24.37 -2.79 -7.56
C ALA A 82 -24.98 -3.45 -6.32
N ILE A 83 -25.49 -2.67 -5.35
CA ILE A 83 -26.23 -3.19 -4.20
C ILE A 83 -27.42 -4.04 -4.65
N GLY A 84 -28.22 -3.57 -5.62
CA GLY A 84 -29.34 -4.33 -6.17
C GLY A 84 -28.90 -5.62 -6.89
N GLN A 85 -27.73 -5.63 -7.53
CA GLN A 85 -27.14 -6.85 -8.11
C GLN A 85 -26.73 -7.84 -7.00
N TYR A 86 -26.03 -7.36 -5.97
CA TYR A 86 -25.58 -8.18 -4.85
C TYR A 86 -26.74 -8.73 -4.01
N GLN A 87 -27.83 -7.97 -3.84
CA GLN A 87 -29.07 -8.47 -3.21
C GLN A 87 -29.66 -9.67 -3.97
N ARG A 88 -29.63 -9.64 -5.31
CA ARG A 88 -30.08 -10.78 -6.14
C ARG A 88 -29.16 -11.98 -5.99
N ILE A 89 -27.84 -11.77 -5.95
CA ILE A 89 -26.85 -12.84 -5.70
C ILE A 89 -27.12 -13.49 -4.34
N VAL A 90 -27.26 -12.68 -3.28
CA VAL A 90 -27.56 -13.18 -1.92
C VAL A 90 -28.87 -13.95 -1.88
N SER A 91 -29.92 -13.43 -2.53
CA SER A 91 -31.24 -14.08 -2.59
C SER A 91 -31.23 -15.39 -3.39
N ALA A 92 -30.29 -15.55 -4.32
CA ALA A 92 -30.05 -16.80 -5.06
C ALA A 92 -29.16 -17.80 -4.29
N GLY A 93 -28.78 -17.51 -3.04
CA GLY A 93 -27.95 -18.37 -2.20
C GLY A 93 -26.47 -17.98 -2.15
N GLY A 94 -26.06 -16.87 -2.77
CA GLY A 94 -24.68 -16.40 -2.80
C GLY A 94 -23.81 -17.12 -3.84
N TRP A 95 -22.49 -17.12 -3.61
CA TRP A 95 -21.52 -17.90 -4.36
C TRP A 95 -20.92 -18.99 -3.46
N PRO A 96 -20.47 -20.12 -4.04
CA PRO A 96 -19.83 -21.19 -3.27
C PRO A 96 -18.47 -20.74 -2.72
N GLU A 97 -18.10 -21.30 -1.58
CA GLU A 97 -16.74 -21.22 -1.07
C GLU A 97 -15.79 -22.05 -1.96
N VAL A 98 -14.60 -21.53 -2.21
CA VAL A 98 -13.56 -22.20 -2.99
C VAL A 98 -12.54 -22.79 -2.02
N ASN A 99 -12.44 -24.10 -1.99
CA ASN A 99 -11.56 -24.85 -1.09
C ASN A 99 -10.59 -25.72 -1.92
N PRO A 100 -9.54 -25.13 -2.49
CA PRO A 100 -8.66 -25.84 -3.40
C PRO A 100 -7.71 -26.79 -2.66
N SER A 101 -7.41 -27.95 -3.25
CA SER A 101 -6.46 -28.91 -2.66
C SER A 101 -5.00 -28.52 -2.88
N GLN A 102 -4.77 -27.59 -3.80
CA GLN A 102 -3.47 -27.07 -4.19
C GLN A 102 -3.58 -25.60 -4.64
N ARG A 103 -2.45 -24.93 -4.84
CA ARG A 103 -2.43 -23.57 -5.40
C ARG A 103 -3.01 -23.58 -6.82
N LEU A 104 -4.00 -22.74 -7.08
CA LEU A 104 -4.63 -22.65 -8.41
C LEU A 104 -3.94 -21.60 -9.27
N GLU A 105 -3.45 -22.03 -10.43
CA GLU A 105 -2.79 -21.21 -11.46
C GLU A 105 -2.97 -21.87 -12.84
N LEU A 106 -2.62 -21.15 -13.90
CA LEU A 106 -2.82 -21.60 -15.29
C LEU A 106 -2.25 -23.01 -15.53
N GLY A 107 -3.11 -23.92 -16.00
CA GLY A 107 -2.78 -25.30 -16.31
C GLY A 107 -3.08 -26.30 -15.19
N VAL A 108 -3.42 -25.83 -13.98
CA VAL A 108 -3.84 -26.71 -12.87
C VAL A 108 -5.24 -27.26 -13.12
N SER A 109 -5.44 -28.55 -12.82
CA SER A 109 -6.76 -29.18 -12.73
C SER A 109 -7.06 -29.50 -11.28
N ASP A 110 -8.19 -28.99 -10.77
CA ASP A 110 -8.65 -29.19 -9.39
C ASP A 110 -10.18 -29.07 -9.33
N PRO A 111 -10.90 -29.95 -8.60
CA PRO A 111 -12.36 -29.85 -8.44
C PRO A 111 -12.86 -28.49 -7.94
N ALA A 112 -12.05 -27.77 -7.15
CA ALA A 112 -12.38 -26.44 -6.66
C ALA A 112 -12.46 -25.38 -7.78
N VAL A 113 -11.88 -25.65 -8.97
CA VAL A 113 -12.01 -24.75 -10.12
C VAL A 113 -13.46 -24.61 -10.56
N ARG A 114 -14.32 -25.62 -10.35
CA ARG A 114 -15.77 -25.47 -10.59
C ARG A 114 -16.40 -24.43 -9.67
N ALA A 115 -16.10 -24.48 -8.38
CA ALA A 115 -16.59 -23.48 -7.42
C ALA A 115 -16.04 -22.09 -7.76
N LEU A 116 -14.75 -22.01 -8.14
CA LEU A 116 -14.12 -20.76 -8.61
C LEU A 116 -14.84 -20.19 -9.84
N ARG A 117 -15.15 -21.01 -10.84
CA ARG A 117 -15.90 -20.56 -12.03
C ARG A 117 -17.28 -20.05 -11.66
N GLN A 118 -18.01 -20.78 -10.81
CA GLN A 118 -19.33 -20.35 -10.32
C GLN A 118 -19.25 -19.00 -9.60
N HIS A 119 -18.26 -18.81 -8.73
CA HIS A 119 -18.01 -17.53 -8.08
C HIS A 119 -17.75 -16.44 -9.13
N LEU A 120 -16.74 -16.61 -9.98
CA LEU A 120 -16.31 -15.59 -10.96
C LEU A 120 -17.43 -15.25 -11.96
N MET A 121 -18.28 -16.22 -12.29
CA MET A 121 -19.48 -16.02 -13.11
C MET A 121 -20.55 -15.21 -12.38
N ALA A 122 -20.80 -15.50 -11.09
CA ALA A 122 -21.75 -14.77 -10.26
C ALA A 122 -21.29 -13.33 -10.00
N SER A 123 -19.99 -13.11 -9.84
CA SER A 123 -19.39 -11.80 -9.63
C SER A 123 -19.14 -11.00 -10.93
N GLY A 124 -19.35 -11.62 -12.09
CA GLY A 124 -19.20 -10.98 -13.40
C GLY A 124 -17.75 -10.90 -13.93
N ASP A 125 -16.80 -11.59 -13.30
CA ASP A 125 -15.40 -11.66 -13.73
C ASP A 125 -15.17 -12.68 -14.86
N LEU A 126 -16.04 -13.68 -14.98
CA LEU A 126 -16.03 -14.75 -15.98
C LEU A 126 -17.36 -14.82 -16.74
N GLU A 127 -17.32 -14.89 -18.06
CA GLU A 127 -18.53 -15.07 -18.87
C GLU A 127 -19.12 -16.48 -18.71
N GLN A 128 -20.45 -16.56 -18.70
CA GLN A 128 -21.17 -17.85 -18.63
C GLN A 128 -20.84 -18.80 -19.80
N SER A 129 -20.49 -18.23 -20.96
CA SER A 129 -20.07 -18.94 -22.17
C SER A 129 -18.79 -19.76 -21.98
N ALA A 130 -17.96 -19.43 -20.99
CA ALA A 130 -16.72 -20.16 -20.68
C ALA A 130 -16.97 -21.57 -20.13
N GLY A 131 -18.21 -21.86 -19.69
CA GLY A 131 -18.64 -23.18 -19.25
C GLY A 131 -18.03 -23.63 -17.92
N MET A 132 -18.42 -24.83 -17.49
CA MET A 132 -17.96 -25.45 -16.24
C MET A 132 -16.85 -26.48 -16.53
N SER A 133 -15.77 -26.42 -15.76
CA SER A 133 -14.62 -27.32 -15.89
C SER A 133 -13.83 -27.38 -14.58
N ASP A 134 -13.05 -28.44 -14.39
CA ASP A 134 -12.05 -28.57 -13.32
C ASP A 134 -10.70 -27.94 -13.72
N ASN A 135 -10.56 -27.46 -14.96
CA ASN A 135 -9.31 -26.89 -15.48
C ASN A 135 -9.26 -25.38 -15.27
N PHE A 136 -8.15 -24.92 -14.67
CA PHE A 136 -7.76 -23.52 -14.62
C PHE A 136 -7.12 -23.13 -15.96
N ASP A 137 -7.98 -22.76 -16.91
CA ASP A 137 -7.58 -22.38 -18.26
C ASP A 137 -7.34 -20.87 -18.41
N SER A 138 -7.10 -20.41 -19.63
CA SER A 138 -6.85 -19.00 -19.93
C SER A 138 -8.06 -18.09 -19.63
N TYR A 139 -9.28 -18.62 -19.64
CA TYR A 139 -10.47 -17.84 -19.30
C TYR A 139 -10.52 -17.59 -17.79
N VAL A 140 -10.25 -18.63 -16.99
CA VAL A 140 -10.15 -18.51 -15.53
C VAL A 140 -8.98 -17.62 -15.12
N ASP A 141 -7.81 -17.76 -15.75
CA ASP A 141 -6.66 -16.87 -15.52
C ASP A 141 -7.02 -15.39 -15.75
N GLY A 142 -7.65 -15.08 -16.89
CA GLY A 142 -8.11 -13.72 -17.18
C GLY A 142 -9.13 -13.20 -16.17
N ALA A 143 -10.06 -14.05 -15.75
CA ALA A 143 -11.09 -13.71 -14.75
C ALA A 143 -10.50 -13.48 -13.35
N VAL A 144 -9.56 -14.33 -12.91
CA VAL A 144 -8.85 -14.15 -11.63
C VAL A 144 -8.04 -12.85 -11.64
N LYS A 145 -7.37 -12.51 -12.75
CA LYS A 145 -6.66 -11.23 -12.88
C LYS A 145 -7.60 -10.02 -12.76
N ARG A 146 -8.80 -10.09 -13.33
CA ARG A 146 -9.83 -9.03 -13.17
C ARG A 146 -10.32 -8.94 -11.73
N PHE A 147 -10.61 -10.09 -11.12
CA PHE A 147 -11.00 -10.18 -9.71
C PHE A 147 -9.94 -9.55 -8.81
N GLN A 148 -8.67 -9.94 -8.96
CA GLN A 148 -7.55 -9.40 -8.20
C GLN A 148 -7.45 -7.88 -8.37
N ALA A 149 -7.49 -7.38 -9.62
CA ALA A 149 -7.40 -5.95 -9.90
C ALA A 149 -8.53 -5.14 -9.22
N ARG A 150 -9.78 -5.59 -9.31
CA ARG A 150 -10.92 -4.88 -8.66
C ARG A 150 -10.92 -5.01 -7.13
N HIS A 151 -10.16 -5.95 -6.57
CA HIS A 151 -9.91 -6.07 -5.12
C HIS A 151 -8.65 -5.34 -4.63
N GLY A 152 -7.92 -4.65 -5.52
CA GLY A 152 -6.66 -3.99 -5.17
C GLY A 152 -5.48 -4.94 -4.93
N LEU A 153 -5.58 -6.19 -5.42
CA LEU A 153 -4.53 -7.20 -5.36
C LEU A 153 -3.71 -7.24 -6.67
N PRO A 154 -2.45 -7.69 -6.65
CA PRO A 154 -1.66 -7.93 -7.85
C PRO A 154 -2.40 -8.87 -8.82
N PRO A 155 -2.62 -8.45 -10.08
CA PRO A 155 -3.33 -9.25 -11.07
C PRO A 155 -2.39 -10.27 -11.73
N ASP A 156 -1.83 -11.18 -10.94
CA ASP A 156 -0.89 -12.22 -11.38
C ASP A 156 -1.58 -13.48 -11.95
N GLY A 157 -2.88 -13.63 -11.72
CA GLY A 157 -3.68 -14.77 -12.16
C GLY A 157 -3.53 -16.01 -11.27
N VAL A 158 -2.85 -15.87 -10.13
CA VAL A 158 -2.61 -16.96 -9.21
C VAL A 158 -3.46 -16.79 -7.96
N LEU A 159 -4.24 -17.82 -7.61
CA LEU A 159 -5.08 -17.81 -6.41
C LEU A 159 -4.24 -18.13 -5.15
N GLY A 160 -3.40 -17.17 -4.75
CA GLY A 160 -2.66 -17.21 -3.49
C GLY A 160 -3.54 -16.91 -2.26
N GLU A 161 -2.93 -16.92 -1.07
CA GLU A 161 -3.63 -16.78 0.22
C GLU A 161 -4.60 -15.58 0.27
N TYR A 162 -4.13 -14.38 -0.05
CA TYR A 162 -4.95 -13.17 0.01
C TYR A 162 -6.04 -13.13 -1.06
N SER A 163 -5.77 -13.68 -2.26
CA SER A 163 -6.79 -13.77 -3.31
C SER A 163 -7.88 -14.76 -2.90
N LEU A 164 -7.50 -15.89 -2.30
CA LEU A 164 -8.44 -16.89 -1.80
C LEU A 164 -9.27 -16.35 -0.63
N LYS A 165 -8.65 -15.67 0.35
CA LYS A 165 -9.37 -14.98 1.44
C LYS A 165 -10.37 -13.98 0.89
N ALA A 166 -9.95 -13.11 -0.03
CA ALA A 166 -10.83 -12.12 -0.64
C ALA A 166 -11.99 -12.74 -1.42
N LEU A 167 -11.75 -13.87 -2.09
CA LEU A 167 -12.73 -14.65 -2.85
C LEU A 167 -13.74 -15.34 -1.92
N ASN A 168 -13.31 -15.87 -0.78
CA ASN A 168 -14.21 -16.59 0.12
C ASN A 168 -15.02 -15.69 1.07
N ILE A 169 -14.83 -14.36 1.03
CA ILE A 169 -15.76 -13.44 1.68
C ILE A 169 -17.15 -13.62 1.06
N SER A 170 -18.15 -13.88 1.91
CA SER A 170 -19.49 -14.21 1.46
C SER A 170 -20.18 -13.05 0.73
N ALA A 171 -21.13 -13.37 -0.16
CA ALA A 171 -21.94 -12.37 -0.86
C ALA A 171 -22.70 -11.44 0.10
N ASN A 172 -23.15 -11.98 1.24
CA ASN A 172 -23.83 -11.20 2.26
C ASN A 172 -22.90 -10.16 2.89
N VAL A 173 -21.67 -10.56 3.25
CA VAL A 173 -20.66 -9.65 3.79
C VAL A 173 -20.30 -8.56 2.77
N ARG A 174 -20.09 -8.92 1.49
CA ARG A 174 -19.84 -7.92 0.43
C ARG A 174 -21.01 -6.96 0.21
N LEU A 175 -22.25 -7.44 0.31
CA LEU A 175 -23.43 -6.59 0.25
C LEU A 175 -23.45 -5.58 1.41
N GLN A 176 -23.14 -6.01 2.63
CA GLN A 176 -23.03 -5.08 3.77
C GLN A 176 -21.88 -4.09 3.58
N GLN A 177 -20.74 -4.54 3.07
CA GLN A 177 -19.61 -3.66 2.74
C GLN A 177 -20.04 -2.55 1.76
N LEU A 178 -20.82 -2.88 0.73
CA LEU A 178 -21.37 -1.90 -0.21
C LEU A 178 -22.36 -0.93 0.47
N ASN A 179 -23.26 -1.43 1.33
CA ASN A 179 -24.20 -0.57 2.06
C ASN A 179 -23.47 0.42 2.98
N THR A 180 -22.47 -0.04 3.75
CA THR A 180 -21.65 0.80 4.61
C THR A 180 -20.96 1.90 3.81
N ASN A 181 -20.36 1.54 2.67
CA ASN A 181 -19.65 2.53 1.86
C ASN A 181 -20.58 3.44 1.05
N LEU A 182 -21.79 3.02 0.71
CA LEU A 182 -22.78 3.91 0.11
C LEU A 182 -23.09 5.10 1.04
N VAL A 183 -23.23 4.86 2.35
CA VAL A 183 -23.43 5.93 3.33
C VAL A 183 -22.22 6.87 3.36
N ARG A 184 -21.00 6.32 3.33
CA ARG A 184 -19.77 7.13 3.30
C ARG A 184 -19.65 7.95 2.01
N LEU A 185 -20.01 7.39 0.86
CA LEU A 185 -20.06 8.11 -0.43
C LEU A 185 -21.09 9.24 -0.37
N GLN A 186 -22.30 8.98 0.14
CA GLN A 186 -23.36 9.98 0.28
C GLN A 186 -22.98 11.13 1.21
N SER A 187 -22.17 10.85 2.25
CA SER A 187 -21.66 11.91 3.16
C SER A 187 -20.78 12.97 2.45
N MET A 188 -20.29 12.67 1.25
CA MET A 188 -19.44 13.51 0.41
C MET A 188 -20.15 14.02 -0.85
N SER A 189 -21.49 13.96 -0.89
CA SER A 189 -22.30 14.36 -2.05
C SER A 189 -22.44 15.88 -2.27
N GLY A 190 -21.87 16.70 -1.38
CA GLY A 190 -21.86 18.16 -1.52
C GLY A 190 -20.88 18.68 -2.57
N ASP A 191 -20.78 20.01 -2.69
CA ASP A 191 -19.79 20.64 -3.56
C ASP A 191 -18.38 20.46 -2.97
N LEU A 192 -17.54 19.70 -3.68
CA LEU A 192 -16.14 19.45 -3.34
C LEU A 192 -15.18 20.45 -4.01
N GLY A 193 -15.73 21.41 -4.77
CA GLY A 193 -15.00 22.38 -5.55
C GLY A 193 -14.53 21.84 -6.90
N MET A 194 -14.31 22.77 -7.84
CA MET A 194 -13.91 22.46 -9.22
C MET A 194 -12.53 21.78 -9.31
N ARG A 195 -11.66 22.01 -8.33
CA ARG A 195 -10.33 21.38 -8.20
C ARG A 195 -10.14 20.91 -6.78
N HIS A 196 -9.87 19.63 -6.59
CA HIS A 196 -9.63 19.06 -5.27
C HIS A 196 -8.81 17.78 -5.36
N VAL A 197 -8.26 17.35 -4.22
CA VAL A 197 -7.53 16.09 -4.07
C VAL A 197 -8.30 15.16 -3.16
N VAL A 198 -8.43 13.90 -3.55
CA VAL A 198 -8.99 12.84 -2.70
C VAL A 198 -7.90 11.81 -2.43
N VAL A 199 -7.69 11.47 -1.15
CA VAL A 199 -6.88 10.33 -0.73
C VAL A 199 -7.82 9.25 -0.22
N ASN A 200 -7.95 8.14 -0.95
CA ASN A 200 -8.65 6.97 -0.46
C ASN A 200 -7.66 6.05 0.27
N ILE A 201 -7.73 6.06 1.60
CA ILE A 201 -6.77 5.41 2.51
C ILE A 201 -6.66 3.89 2.25
N PRO A 202 -7.74 3.08 2.35
CA PRO A 202 -7.66 1.63 2.13
C PRO A 202 -7.31 1.25 0.69
N ALA A 203 -7.58 2.13 -0.29
CA ALA A 203 -7.12 1.93 -1.66
C ALA A 203 -5.64 2.31 -1.87
N ALA A 204 -5.03 2.99 -0.91
CA ALA A 204 -3.72 3.62 -1.02
C ALA A 204 -3.60 4.37 -2.37
N LEU A 205 -4.59 5.24 -2.64
CA LEU A 205 -4.78 5.91 -3.92
C LEU A 205 -5.08 7.39 -3.73
N ILE A 206 -4.55 8.23 -4.61
CA ILE A 206 -4.83 9.66 -4.66
C ILE A 206 -5.42 10.02 -6.02
N GLU A 207 -6.51 10.78 -6.01
CA GLU A 207 -7.15 11.35 -7.20
C GLU A 207 -7.01 12.88 -7.17
N ALA A 208 -6.39 13.46 -8.20
CA ALA A 208 -6.53 14.88 -8.48
C ALA A 208 -7.73 15.06 -9.40
N VAL A 209 -8.75 15.73 -8.90
CA VAL A 209 -10.02 15.94 -9.60
C VAL A 209 -10.08 17.37 -10.10
N GLU A 210 -10.46 17.52 -11.36
CA GLU A 210 -10.68 18.81 -11.98
C GLU A 210 -11.90 18.77 -12.89
N ASN A 211 -12.79 19.75 -12.75
CA ASN A 211 -14.02 19.89 -13.53
C ASN A 211 -14.87 18.59 -13.54
N GLY A 212 -14.99 17.94 -12.37
CA GLY A 212 -15.77 16.72 -12.17
C GLY A 212 -15.14 15.45 -12.76
N ARG A 213 -13.86 15.48 -13.14
CA ARG A 213 -13.14 14.32 -13.70
C ARG A 213 -11.81 14.11 -12.99
N VAL A 214 -11.39 12.85 -12.85
CA VAL A 214 -10.04 12.52 -12.40
C VAL A 214 -9.07 12.86 -13.53
N VAL A 215 -8.19 13.83 -13.30
CA VAL A 215 -7.16 14.25 -14.27
C VAL A 215 -5.79 13.66 -13.97
N GLN A 216 -5.54 13.28 -12.71
CA GLN A 216 -4.38 12.49 -12.32
C GLN A 216 -4.76 11.47 -11.25
N ARG A 217 -4.09 10.32 -11.27
CA ARG A 217 -4.24 9.27 -10.28
C ARG A 217 -2.85 8.79 -9.86
N HIS A 218 -2.62 8.72 -8.56
CA HIS A 218 -1.32 8.35 -7.99
C HIS A 218 -1.49 7.20 -7.01
N THR A 219 -0.53 6.28 -7.03
CA THR A 219 -0.38 5.30 -5.96
C THR A 219 0.14 6.00 -4.70
N ALA A 220 -0.39 5.63 -3.55
CA ALA A 220 0.03 6.14 -2.26
C ALA A 220 0.65 5.04 -1.39
N ILE A 221 1.40 5.46 -0.37
CA ILE A 221 1.70 4.66 0.83
C ILE A 221 1.14 5.41 2.01
N VAL A 222 0.30 4.75 2.81
CA VAL A 222 -0.39 5.34 3.96
C VAL A 222 0.11 4.70 5.27
N GLY A 223 -0.44 5.13 6.39
CA GLY A 223 -0.07 4.67 7.73
C GLY A 223 -0.24 3.16 7.91
N ARG A 224 0.65 2.57 8.70
CA ARG A 224 0.49 1.20 9.25
C ARG A 224 -0.63 1.14 10.28
N LEU A 225 -1.08 -0.06 10.65
CA LEU A 225 -2.19 -0.24 11.61
C LEU A 225 -1.87 0.39 12.97
N SER A 226 -0.64 0.23 13.46
CA SER A 226 -0.21 0.83 14.73
C SER A 226 -0.08 2.37 14.71
N ARG A 227 -0.08 2.99 13.52
CA ARG A 227 0.07 4.44 13.30
C ARG A 227 -0.74 4.88 12.07
N PRO A 228 -2.08 4.85 12.19
CA PRO A 228 -2.97 5.01 11.04
C PRO A 228 -2.89 6.43 10.46
N THR A 229 -3.13 6.54 9.14
CA THR A 229 -3.42 7.83 8.50
C THR A 229 -4.84 8.25 8.88
N HIS A 230 -5.01 9.50 9.33
CA HIS A 230 -6.32 9.96 9.78
C HIS A 230 -7.22 10.41 8.61
N ILE A 231 -8.53 10.37 8.85
CA ILE A 231 -9.52 11.02 7.98
C ILE A 231 -9.38 12.54 8.14
N ILE A 232 -9.31 13.24 7.01
CA ILE A 232 -9.03 14.68 6.94
C ILE A 232 -10.00 15.34 5.96
N ASN A 233 -10.48 16.53 6.33
CA ASN A 233 -11.16 17.45 5.44
C ASN A 233 -10.47 18.81 5.62
N SER A 234 -9.68 19.22 4.63
CA SER A 234 -8.78 20.36 4.75
C SER A 234 -8.49 21.00 3.39
N LYS A 235 -7.49 21.88 3.35
CA LYS A 235 -6.96 22.49 2.14
C LYS A 235 -5.43 22.45 2.15
N ILE A 236 -4.87 22.11 1.00
CA ILE A 236 -3.45 22.20 0.68
C ILE A 236 -3.13 23.68 0.48
N TYR A 237 -2.13 24.16 1.23
CA TYR A 237 -1.76 25.58 1.21
C TYR A 237 -0.30 25.82 0.81
N GLU A 238 0.55 24.79 0.85
CA GLU A 238 1.97 24.94 0.56
C GLU A 238 2.57 23.67 -0.05
N VAL A 239 3.49 23.87 -0.98
CA VAL A 239 4.44 22.86 -1.44
C VAL A 239 5.84 23.32 -1.09
N ILE A 240 6.67 22.46 -0.51
CA ILE A 240 8.08 22.72 -0.26
C ILE A 240 8.90 21.81 -1.18
N LEU A 241 9.63 22.43 -2.10
CA LEU A 241 10.63 21.73 -2.92
C LEU A 241 11.94 21.62 -2.14
N ASN A 242 12.61 20.46 -2.27
CA ASN A 242 13.83 20.11 -1.52
C ASN A 242 13.65 20.39 -0.01
N PRO A 243 12.67 19.75 0.65
CA PRO A 243 12.36 20.06 2.03
C PRO A 243 13.46 19.60 3.00
N TYR A 244 13.69 20.35 4.07
CA TYR A 244 14.28 19.76 5.28
C TYR A 244 13.32 18.73 5.85
N TRP A 245 13.82 17.56 6.26
CA TRP A 245 13.02 16.63 7.04
C TRP A 245 13.33 16.79 8.50
N THR A 246 12.34 17.22 9.27
CA THR A 246 12.40 17.24 10.74
C THR A 246 11.61 16.05 11.25
N ALA A 247 12.29 15.12 11.92
CA ALA A 247 11.63 13.91 12.43
C ALA A 247 10.61 14.29 13.52
N PRO A 248 9.34 13.87 13.40
CA PRO A 248 8.36 14.04 14.46
C PRO A 248 8.81 13.35 15.76
N ARG A 249 8.38 13.90 16.90
CA ARG A 249 8.77 13.38 18.22
C ARG A 249 8.51 11.87 18.38
N SER A 250 7.38 11.40 17.88
CA SER A 250 7.01 9.98 17.91
C SER A 250 7.97 9.09 17.12
N ILE A 251 8.51 9.55 15.99
CA ILE A 251 9.53 8.85 15.20
C ILE A 251 10.86 8.81 15.94
N VAL A 252 11.23 9.93 16.57
CA VAL A 252 12.44 10.00 17.39
C VAL A 252 12.39 8.94 18.49
N GLU A 253 11.28 8.88 19.23
CA GLU A 253 11.11 7.98 20.37
C GLU A 253 10.95 6.51 19.96
N LYS A 254 10.12 6.23 18.96
CA LYS A 254 9.73 4.85 18.62
C LYS A 254 10.66 4.18 17.62
N ASP A 255 11.40 4.95 16.82
CA ASP A 255 12.21 4.40 15.72
C ASP A 255 13.70 4.78 15.86
N ILE A 256 14.02 6.09 15.88
CA ILE A 256 15.42 6.56 15.84
C ILE A 256 16.19 6.18 17.11
N VAL A 257 15.63 6.40 18.30
CA VAL A 257 16.30 6.04 19.56
C VAL A 257 16.59 4.53 19.65
N PRO A 258 15.63 3.62 19.38
CA PRO A 258 15.91 2.19 19.30
C PRO A 258 16.99 1.82 18.28
N LEU A 259 17.08 2.52 17.14
CA LEU A 259 18.12 2.29 16.14
C LEU A 259 19.50 2.79 16.61
N MET A 260 19.57 3.96 17.25
CA MET A 260 20.81 4.47 17.84
C MET A 260 21.36 3.57 18.95
N ARG A 261 20.48 2.91 19.72
CA ARG A 261 20.89 1.91 20.72
C ARG A 261 21.54 0.67 20.08
N LYS A 262 21.13 0.31 18.85
CA LYS A 262 21.68 -0.84 18.10
C LYS A 262 22.91 -0.47 17.28
N ASP A 263 22.94 0.74 16.72
CA ASP A 263 23.99 1.24 15.83
C ASP A 263 24.26 2.71 16.15
N PRO A 264 25.29 3.02 16.96
CA PRO A 264 25.65 4.40 17.32
C PRO A 264 26.03 5.29 16.12
N GLU A 265 26.39 4.72 14.97
CA GLU A 265 26.70 5.49 13.75
C GLU A 265 25.45 5.80 12.90
N TYR A 266 24.27 5.39 13.35
CA TYR A 266 23.02 5.45 12.58
C TYR A 266 22.70 6.87 12.07
N LEU A 267 22.76 7.90 12.93
CA LEU A 267 22.44 9.27 12.53
C LEU A 267 23.40 9.77 11.45
N LYS A 268 24.69 9.45 11.59
CA LYS A 268 25.74 9.84 10.64
C LYS A 268 25.57 9.13 9.29
N LYS A 269 25.28 7.83 9.29
CA LYS A 269 24.98 7.04 8.08
C LYS A 269 23.80 7.63 7.30
N ASN A 270 22.83 8.19 8.02
CA ASN A 270 21.60 8.76 7.48
C ASN A 270 21.61 10.29 7.37
N ALA A 271 22.76 10.94 7.59
CA ALA A 271 22.89 12.40 7.55
C ALA A 271 21.81 13.16 8.37
N ILE A 272 21.44 12.60 9.53
CA ILE A 272 20.54 13.25 10.48
C ILE A 272 21.38 14.05 11.48
N ARG A 273 21.10 15.34 11.56
CA ARG A 273 21.76 16.29 12.46
C ARG A 273 20.90 16.51 13.69
N LEU A 274 21.53 16.68 14.85
CA LEU A 274 20.86 17.04 16.09
C LEU A 274 21.04 18.54 16.33
N ILE A 275 19.95 19.24 16.58
CA ILE A 275 19.96 20.70 16.73
C ILE A 275 19.29 21.07 18.05
N ASP A 276 19.97 21.90 18.85
CA ASP A 276 19.44 22.40 20.13
C ASP A 276 18.41 23.54 19.94
N GLY A 277 17.85 24.03 21.05
CA GLY A 277 16.87 25.13 21.03
C GLY A 277 17.46 26.48 20.60
N GLN A 278 18.78 26.60 20.54
CA GLN A 278 19.52 27.78 20.11
C GLN A 278 19.95 27.70 18.63
N GLY A 279 19.72 26.56 17.97
CA GLY A 279 20.09 26.31 16.59
C GLY A 279 21.51 25.75 16.40
N ASN A 280 22.22 25.42 17.48
CA ASN A 280 23.55 24.81 17.38
C ASN A 280 23.43 23.31 17.13
N GLU A 281 24.40 22.78 16.39
CA GLU A 281 24.52 21.35 16.19
C GLU A 281 25.11 20.67 17.42
N VAL A 282 24.47 19.56 17.83
CA VAL A 282 24.86 18.75 18.97
C VAL A 282 25.42 17.43 18.46
N SER A 283 26.55 17.00 19.01
CA SER A 283 27.19 15.74 18.64
C SER A 283 26.38 14.55 19.21
N PRO A 284 26.04 13.52 18.40
CA PRO A 284 25.34 12.32 18.89
C PRO A 284 26.06 11.59 20.03
N GLU A 285 27.39 11.71 20.09
CA GLU A 285 28.25 11.11 21.10
C GLU A 285 28.08 11.73 22.50
N THR A 286 27.50 12.95 22.59
CA THR A 286 27.20 13.60 23.87
C THR A 286 25.84 13.21 24.46
N ILE A 287 25.09 12.36 23.77
CA ILE A 287 23.73 11.96 24.14
C ILE A 287 23.72 10.56 24.76
N ASP A 288 23.10 10.42 25.92
CA ASP A 288 22.78 9.11 26.47
C ASP A 288 21.53 8.52 25.79
N TRP A 289 21.76 7.64 24.82
CA TRP A 289 20.69 6.96 24.07
C TRP A 289 19.93 5.92 24.90
N ASN A 290 20.46 5.49 26.06
CA ASN A 290 19.79 4.54 26.95
C ASN A 290 18.93 5.22 28.02
N ALA A 291 18.94 6.55 28.10
CA ALA A 291 18.06 7.29 28.98
C ALA A 291 16.58 6.97 28.74
N ASP A 292 15.77 7.11 29.80
CA ASP A 292 14.33 6.83 29.78
C ASP A 292 13.57 7.70 28.78
N LYS A 293 14.06 8.92 28.52
CA LYS A 293 13.45 9.89 27.61
C LYS A 293 14.36 10.15 26.43
N ALA A 294 13.78 10.20 25.23
CA ALA A 294 14.50 10.64 24.05
C ALA A 294 14.98 12.10 24.21
N PRO A 295 16.15 12.46 23.66
CA PRO A 295 16.71 13.80 23.80
C PRO A 295 15.75 14.86 23.25
N ASN A 296 15.60 15.98 23.96
CA ASN A 296 14.75 17.09 23.53
C ASN A 296 15.49 17.98 22.51
N LEU A 297 15.82 17.39 21.36
CA LEU A 297 16.56 18.02 20.26
C LEU A 297 15.76 17.88 18.96
N THR A 298 16.05 18.75 18.01
CA THR A 298 15.51 18.65 16.65
C THR A 298 16.37 17.68 15.84
N PHE A 299 15.76 16.63 15.32
CA PHE A 299 16.40 15.67 14.41
C PHE A 299 16.10 16.09 12.98
N ARG A 300 17.11 16.58 12.25
CA ARG A 300 16.92 17.17 10.92
C ARG A 300 17.78 16.47 9.87
N GLN A 301 17.19 16.08 8.74
CA GLN A 301 17.94 15.85 7.50
C GLN A 301 17.84 17.07 6.60
N ASP A 302 18.99 17.44 6.05
CA ASP A 302 19.08 18.49 5.03
C ASP A 302 18.57 17.97 3.67
N PRO A 303 18.22 18.84 2.72
CA PRO A 303 17.72 18.41 1.42
C PRO A 303 18.76 17.58 0.64
N GLY A 304 18.30 16.54 -0.06
CA GLY A 304 19.19 15.69 -0.84
C GLY A 304 18.60 14.34 -1.21
N LYS A 305 19.38 13.54 -1.94
CA LYS A 305 18.92 12.26 -2.53
C LYS A 305 18.46 11.21 -1.51
N ILE A 306 18.95 11.29 -0.27
CA ILE A 306 18.62 10.36 0.81
C ILE A 306 17.63 10.94 1.82
N ASN A 307 17.17 12.17 1.61
CA ASN A 307 16.20 12.81 2.49
C ASN A 307 14.91 11.98 2.51
N ALA A 308 14.34 11.73 3.69
CA ALA A 308 13.15 10.90 3.86
C ALA A 308 11.91 11.40 3.07
N MET A 309 11.88 12.69 2.74
CA MET A 309 10.84 13.34 1.91
C MET A 309 11.33 13.68 0.49
N ALA A 310 12.50 13.16 0.09
CA ALA A 310 13.15 13.33 -1.20
C ALA A 310 13.00 14.75 -1.78
N SER A 311 12.23 14.92 -2.86
CA SER A 311 12.16 16.21 -3.58
C SER A 311 11.05 17.14 -3.11
N THR A 312 10.00 16.62 -2.45
CA THR A 312 8.74 17.37 -2.30
C THR A 312 8.03 17.05 -0.99
N LYS A 313 7.54 18.09 -0.31
CA LYS A 313 6.55 18.02 0.78
C LYS A 313 5.34 18.87 0.42
N ILE A 314 4.13 18.37 0.68
CA ILE A 314 2.85 19.05 0.41
C ILE A 314 2.10 19.16 1.74
N ASN A 315 1.91 20.40 2.21
CA ASN A 315 1.28 20.71 3.48
C ASN A 315 -0.20 21.07 3.30
N PHE A 316 -1.00 20.60 4.26
CA PHE A 316 -2.41 20.94 4.43
C PHE A 316 -2.71 21.14 5.92
N HIS A 317 -3.76 21.89 6.23
CA HIS A 317 -4.11 22.21 7.62
C HIS A 317 -4.59 20.97 8.38
N ASN A 318 -3.89 20.54 9.42
CA ASN A 318 -4.32 19.41 10.27
C ASN A 318 -3.64 19.45 11.64
N PRO A 319 -4.28 18.91 12.71
CA PRO A 319 -3.71 18.90 14.06
C PRO A 319 -2.69 17.77 14.28
N ASN A 320 -2.56 16.83 13.34
CA ASN A 320 -1.80 15.58 13.52
C ASN A 320 -0.36 15.66 12.96
N ASN A 321 0.06 16.82 12.44
CA ASN A 321 1.32 17.00 11.72
C ASN A 321 1.49 16.06 10.51
N GLU A 322 0.38 15.65 9.89
CA GLU A 322 0.36 14.85 8.68
C GLU A 322 0.62 15.71 7.44
N TYR A 323 1.27 15.14 6.42
CA TYR A 323 1.53 15.78 5.14
C TYR A 323 1.66 14.72 4.04
N MET A 324 1.57 15.16 2.78
CA MET A 324 1.93 14.33 1.62
C MET A 324 3.38 14.60 1.23
N HIS A 325 4.12 13.59 0.78
CA HIS A 325 5.52 13.81 0.40
C HIS A 325 6.07 12.78 -0.61
N ASP A 326 7.22 13.10 -1.18
CA ASP A 326 8.02 12.20 -2.01
C ASP A 326 8.77 11.15 -1.15
N THR A 327 9.39 10.15 -1.76
CA THR A 327 10.22 9.17 -1.03
C THR A 327 11.46 8.76 -1.82
N PRO A 328 12.61 8.55 -1.17
CA PRO A 328 13.78 7.99 -1.85
C PRO A 328 13.61 6.51 -2.21
N SER A 329 12.67 5.81 -1.56
CA SER A 329 12.43 4.37 -1.75
C SER A 329 11.21 4.11 -2.64
N GLN A 330 11.32 4.45 -3.92
CA GLN A 330 10.23 4.31 -4.90
C GLN A 330 9.76 2.85 -5.08
N GLY A 331 10.64 1.86 -4.88
CA GLY A 331 10.29 0.44 -4.96
C GLY A 331 9.17 0.01 -3.99
N LEU A 332 8.90 0.79 -2.95
CA LEU A 332 7.79 0.52 -2.02
C LEU A 332 6.41 0.63 -2.68
N PHE A 333 6.26 1.40 -3.76
CA PHE A 333 4.99 1.50 -4.48
C PHE A 333 4.62 0.20 -5.22
N ASN A 334 5.58 -0.72 -5.41
CA ASN A 334 5.34 -2.04 -6.01
C ASN A 334 4.86 -3.09 -4.99
N LYS A 335 4.84 -2.77 -3.70
CA LYS A 335 4.37 -3.70 -2.67
C LYS A 335 2.85 -3.86 -2.73
N LEU A 336 2.38 -5.07 -2.41
CA LEU A 336 0.97 -5.40 -2.21
C LEU A 336 0.38 -4.55 -1.07
N ALA A 337 0.99 -4.62 0.12
CA ALA A 337 0.62 -3.80 1.26
C ALA A 337 1.42 -2.49 1.25
N ARG A 338 0.73 -1.37 1.05
CA ARG A 338 1.32 -0.02 1.05
C ARG A 338 0.92 0.75 2.31
N PHE A 339 1.05 0.08 3.44
CA PHE A 339 0.60 0.54 4.77
C PHE A 339 1.81 0.59 5.72
N GLU A 340 2.81 1.39 5.38
CA GLU A 340 4.13 1.34 6.03
C GLU A 340 4.59 2.69 6.58
N SER A 341 3.74 3.72 6.50
CA SER A 341 4.03 5.06 7.02
C SER A 341 3.66 5.21 8.51
N SER A 342 4.04 6.33 9.11
CA SER A 342 3.59 6.76 10.45
C SER A 342 2.57 7.90 10.32
N GLY A 343 1.46 7.65 9.63
CA GLY A 343 0.37 8.61 9.41
C GLY A 343 0.49 9.48 8.15
N CYS A 344 1.69 9.97 7.79
CA CYS A 344 1.90 10.76 6.57
C CYS A 344 1.70 9.92 5.29
N VAL A 345 1.47 10.58 4.15
CA VAL A 345 1.18 9.88 2.88
C VAL A 345 2.30 10.10 1.87
N ARG A 346 2.90 9.01 1.37
CA ARG A 346 3.87 9.10 0.27
C ARG A 346 3.16 8.99 -1.06
N VAL A 347 3.59 9.76 -2.05
CA VAL A 347 2.90 9.90 -3.34
C VAL A 347 3.82 9.43 -4.48
N GLN A 348 3.37 8.44 -5.26
CA GLN A 348 4.04 8.07 -6.51
C GLN A 348 3.83 9.18 -7.54
N ASN A 349 4.86 9.53 -8.30
CA ASN A 349 4.81 10.62 -9.31
C ASN A 349 4.41 11.97 -8.69
N VAL A 350 4.86 12.27 -7.48
CA VAL A 350 4.50 13.49 -6.74
C VAL A 350 4.82 14.78 -7.48
N ARG A 351 5.76 14.78 -8.43
CA ARG A 351 6.09 15.95 -9.25
C ARG A 351 4.97 16.35 -10.20
N ASP A 352 4.22 15.38 -10.72
CA ASP A 352 3.05 15.64 -11.56
C ASP A 352 1.91 16.23 -10.73
N LEU A 353 1.69 15.69 -9.53
CA LEU A 353 0.73 16.26 -8.57
C LEU A 353 1.13 17.69 -8.17
N THR A 354 2.42 17.91 -7.93
CA THR A 354 2.98 19.24 -7.60
C THR A 354 2.75 20.24 -8.73
N THR A 355 3.01 19.82 -9.97
CA THR A 355 2.77 20.65 -11.16
C THR A 355 1.29 21.00 -11.28
N TRP A 356 0.40 20.03 -11.03
CA TRP A 356 -1.04 20.30 -11.04
C TRP A 356 -1.46 21.24 -9.91
N LEU A 357 -0.96 21.06 -8.69
CA LEU A 357 -1.27 21.92 -7.53
C LEU A 357 -0.83 23.38 -7.79
N LEU A 358 0.39 23.57 -8.30
CA LEU A 358 0.99 24.89 -8.49
C LEU A 358 0.59 25.59 -9.79
N LYS A 359 -0.24 24.98 -10.64
CA LYS A 359 -0.57 25.54 -11.97
C LYS A 359 -1.21 26.94 -11.94
N GLU A 360 -1.90 27.28 -10.85
CA GLU A 360 -2.53 28.59 -10.61
C GLU A 360 -1.64 29.52 -9.78
N THR A 361 -0.45 29.07 -9.39
CA THR A 361 0.56 29.86 -8.67
C THR A 361 1.56 30.43 -9.70
N PRO A 362 1.56 31.75 -9.96
CA PRO A 362 2.42 32.34 -10.97
C PRO A 362 3.91 32.04 -10.76
N GLY A 363 4.64 31.82 -11.86
CA GLY A 363 6.08 31.53 -11.85
C GLY A 363 6.44 30.06 -11.67
N TRP A 364 5.48 29.17 -11.38
CA TRP A 364 5.74 27.74 -11.14
C TRP A 364 5.37 26.84 -12.33
N SER A 365 6.04 27.05 -13.46
CA SER A 365 5.96 26.10 -14.58
C SER A 365 6.64 24.77 -14.22
N ARG A 366 6.30 23.68 -14.93
CA ARG A 366 6.99 22.38 -14.78
C ARG A 366 8.52 22.53 -14.87
N GLN A 367 8.99 23.35 -15.82
CA GLN A 367 10.42 23.60 -16.03
C GLN A 367 11.05 24.30 -14.82
N GLN A 368 10.36 25.27 -14.23
CA GLN A 368 10.83 25.96 -13.03
C GLN A 368 10.88 25.01 -11.82
N ILE A 369 9.84 24.19 -11.64
CA ILE A 369 9.79 23.18 -10.57
C ILE A 369 11.00 22.24 -10.67
N GLU A 370 11.25 21.65 -11.85
CA GLU A 370 12.39 20.75 -12.04
C GLU A 370 13.74 21.46 -11.91
N ALA A 371 13.85 22.73 -12.33
CA ALA A 371 15.06 23.53 -12.13
C ALA A 371 15.36 23.77 -10.64
N THR A 372 14.34 24.09 -9.85
CA THR A 372 14.46 24.23 -8.39
C THR A 372 14.81 22.90 -7.72
N ILE A 373 14.20 21.79 -8.12
CA ILE A 373 14.57 20.46 -7.60
C ILE A 373 16.05 20.17 -7.90
N ARG A 374 16.51 20.42 -9.14
CA ARG A 374 17.92 20.22 -9.53
C ARG A 374 18.91 21.10 -8.77
N SER A 375 18.51 22.30 -8.33
CA SER A 375 19.39 23.17 -7.55
C SER A 375 19.66 22.63 -6.14
N GLY A 376 18.79 21.75 -5.63
CA GLY A 376 18.85 21.23 -4.27
C GLY A 376 18.53 22.25 -3.18
N GLN A 377 18.20 23.50 -3.55
CA GLN A 377 17.89 24.55 -2.59
C GLN A 377 16.47 24.36 -2.04
N ASN A 378 16.35 24.42 -0.70
CA ASN A 378 15.04 24.40 -0.04
C ASN A 378 14.20 25.59 -0.49
N ASN A 379 12.97 25.33 -0.91
CA ASN A 379 12.10 26.38 -1.42
C ASN A 379 10.63 26.12 -1.06
N PRO A 380 10.13 26.74 0.01
CA PRO A 380 8.70 26.77 0.35
C PRO A 380 7.90 27.62 -0.64
N ILE A 381 6.77 27.12 -1.10
CA ILE A 381 5.91 27.73 -2.10
C ILE A 381 4.48 27.73 -1.57
N LYS A 382 4.00 28.91 -1.18
CA LYS A 382 2.59 29.10 -0.85
C LYS A 382 1.74 29.06 -2.12
N LEU A 383 0.65 28.29 -2.09
CA LEU A 383 -0.30 28.25 -3.20
C LEU A 383 -1.05 29.59 -3.30
N SER A 384 -1.27 30.08 -4.51
CA SER A 384 -2.11 31.27 -4.74
C SER A 384 -3.58 31.00 -4.43
N VAL A 385 -4.03 29.78 -4.69
CA VAL A 385 -5.37 29.28 -4.35
C VAL A 385 -5.19 27.97 -3.60
N GLU A 386 -5.64 27.91 -2.35
CA GLU A 386 -5.60 26.65 -1.59
C GLU A 386 -6.52 25.61 -2.24
N VAL A 387 -6.04 24.36 -2.33
CA VAL A 387 -6.78 23.26 -2.98
C VAL A 387 -7.39 22.35 -1.91
N PRO A 388 -8.72 22.14 -1.89
CA PRO A 388 -9.36 21.19 -0.98
C PRO A 388 -8.73 19.80 -1.07
N VAL A 389 -8.56 19.16 0.09
CA VAL A 389 -8.04 17.80 0.21
C VAL A 389 -8.86 16.98 1.19
N TYR A 390 -9.24 15.79 0.76
CA TYR A 390 -10.11 14.89 1.50
C TYR A 390 -9.45 13.53 1.67
N PHE A 391 -9.07 13.19 2.90
CA PHE A 391 -8.61 11.84 3.24
C PHE A 391 -9.81 11.07 3.73
N LYS A 392 -10.15 9.99 3.04
CA LYS A 392 -11.39 9.23 3.27
C LYS A 392 -11.11 7.73 3.27
N TYR A 393 -12.01 7.02 3.92
CA TYR A 393 -11.91 5.59 4.11
C TYR A 393 -13.03 4.89 3.32
N ILE A 394 -12.77 4.52 2.07
CA ILE A 394 -13.77 3.87 1.19
C ILE A 394 -13.23 2.52 0.72
N THR A 395 -13.83 1.44 1.22
CA THR A 395 -13.43 0.06 0.96
C THR A 395 -14.26 -0.61 -0.12
N ALA A 396 -15.41 -0.04 -0.52
CA ALA A 396 -16.22 -0.55 -1.63
C ALA A 396 -16.94 0.56 -2.40
N TRP A 397 -16.93 0.49 -3.72
CA TRP A 397 -17.66 1.42 -4.61
C TRP A 397 -17.80 0.82 -6.00
N ALA A 398 -18.76 1.30 -6.81
CA ALA A 398 -18.87 0.91 -8.21
C ALA A 398 -18.47 2.06 -9.14
N ALA A 399 -17.60 1.76 -10.11
CA ALA A 399 -17.21 2.71 -11.15
C ALA A 399 -18.25 2.77 -12.29
N LYS A 400 -18.01 3.64 -13.30
CA LYS A 400 -18.94 3.97 -14.40
C LYS A 400 -19.34 2.79 -15.29
N ASP A 401 -18.53 1.74 -15.32
CA ASP A 401 -18.77 0.48 -16.02
C ASP A 401 -19.58 -0.54 -15.18
N GLY A 402 -19.99 -0.16 -13.96
CA GLY A 402 -20.63 -1.05 -13.01
C GLY A 402 -19.66 -2.02 -12.35
N VAL A 403 -18.35 -1.93 -12.62
CA VAL A 403 -17.35 -2.78 -11.98
C VAL A 403 -17.23 -2.39 -10.52
N VAL A 404 -17.55 -3.34 -9.65
CA VAL A 404 -17.51 -3.17 -8.21
C VAL A 404 -16.08 -3.35 -7.72
N GLN A 405 -15.56 -2.30 -7.10
CA GLN A 405 -14.27 -2.24 -6.44
C GLN A 405 -14.41 -2.63 -4.98
N PHE A 406 -13.46 -3.40 -4.48
CA PHE A 406 -13.29 -3.69 -3.06
C PHE A 406 -11.84 -3.44 -2.64
N ARG A 407 -11.62 -3.08 -1.39
CA ARG A 407 -10.29 -2.95 -0.77
C ARG A 407 -10.30 -3.61 0.60
N ASP A 408 -9.12 -3.99 1.05
CA ASP A 408 -8.88 -4.52 2.39
C ASP A 408 -9.31 -3.48 3.46
N ASP A 409 -10.08 -3.92 4.46
CA ASP A 409 -10.46 -3.08 5.61
C ASP A 409 -9.34 -3.03 6.64
N ILE A 410 -8.20 -2.46 6.21
CA ILE A 410 -6.93 -2.45 6.93
C ILE A 410 -6.98 -1.85 8.34
N TYR A 411 -7.95 -0.98 8.63
CA TYR A 411 -8.14 -0.30 9.91
C TYR A 411 -9.43 -0.74 10.59
N GLN A 412 -10.09 -1.77 10.05
CA GLN A 412 -11.31 -2.39 10.60
C GLN A 412 -12.44 -1.38 10.82
N MET A 413 -12.58 -0.41 9.90
CA MET A 413 -13.58 0.65 10.02
C MET A 413 -14.94 0.25 9.44
N ASP A 414 -15.05 -0.88 8.73
CA ASP A 414 -16.31 -1.40 8.20
C ASP A 414 -17.11 -2.19 9.25
N GLY A 415 -16.49 -2.57 10.37
CA GLY A 415 -17.15 -3.28 11.47
C GLY A 415 -17.37 -4.77 11.21
N GLU A 416 -16.69 -5.35 10.22
CA GLU A 416 -16.74 -6.77 9.89
C GLU A 416 -15.31 -7.32 9.74
N GLN A 417 -14.94 -8.28 10.58
CA GLN A 417 -13.56 -8.75 10.71
C GLN A 417 -13.10 -9.52 9.47
N GLU A 418 -14.00 -10.21 8.77
CA GLU A 418 -13.70 -10.94 7.53
C GLU A 418 -13.17 -10.02 6.42
N LEU A 419 -13.50 -8.72 6.46
CA LEU A 419 -13.06 -7.74 5.47
C LEU A 419 -11.60 -7.30 5.66
N ALA A 420 -11.05 -7.52 6.86
CA ALA A 420 -9.64 -7.31 7.14
C ALA A 420 -8.85 -8.55 6.70
N LEU A 421 -8.35 -8.53 5.47
CA LEU A 421 -7.57 -9.61 4.85
C LEU A 421 -6.21 -9.83 5.52
N GLN A 422 -5.85 -8.95 6.45
CA GLN A 422 -4.60 -9.03 7.19
C GLN A 422 -3.38 -8.97 6.26
N THR A 423 -3.49 -8.18 5.18
CA THR A 423 -2.38 -7.99 4.22
C THR A 423 -1.14 -7.36 4.86
N THR A 424 -1.29 -6.77 6.05
CA THR A 424 -0.22 -6.19 6.86
C THR A 424 0.33 -7.11 7.96
N THR A 425 -0.30 -8.28 8.19
CA THR A 425 0.10 -9.19 9.26
C THR A 425 1.46 -9.83 8.94
N GLY A 426 2.44 -9.65 9.84
CA GLY A 426 3.85 -10.03 9.62
C GLY A 426 4.75 -8.88 9.17
N ILE A 427 4.19 -7.72 8.81
CA ILE A 427 4.93 -6.46 8.57
C ILE A 427 5.05 -5.67 9.89
N GLU A 428 4.08 -5.81 10.79
CA GLU A 428 4.18 -5.34 12.18
C GLU A 428 4.16 -6.55 13.13
N PRO A 429 4.98 -6.56 14.21
CA PRO A 429 4.75 -7.51 15.28
C PRO A 429 3.35 -7.26 15.85
N VAL A 430 2.58 -8.34 16.02
CA VAL A 430 1.28 -8.29 16.70
C VAL A 430 1.54 -7.71 18.09
N THR A 431 1.13 -6.48 18.32
CA THR A 431 0.95 -6.01 19.69
C THR A 431 -0.33 -6.69 20.16
N ASP A 432 -0.17 -7.87 20.76
CA ASP A 432 -1.26 -8.49 21.51
C ASP A 432 -1.85 -7.41 22.42
N GLY A 433 -3.18 -7.28 22.34
CA GLY A 433 -3.94 -6.36 23.16
C GLY A 433 -3.57 -6.57 24.62
N LEU A 434 -3.18 -5.47 25.28
CA LEU A 434 -3.32 -5.37 26.72
C LEU A 434 -4.82 -5.20 27.01
N ASP A 435 -5.54 -6.31 26.93
CA ASP A 435 -6.81 -6.46 27.65
C ASP A 435 -6.48 -6.75 29.11
N GLY A 436 -7.13 -6.01 30.02
CA GLY A 436 -7.18 -6.34 31.44
C GLY A 436 -6.72 -5.23 32.36
N GLY A 437 -7.64 -4.32 32.71
CA GLY A 437 -7.38 -3.34 33.76
C GLY A 437 -8.52 -2.38 34.06
N VAL A 438 -9.72 -2.89 34.35
CA VAL A 438 -10.68 -2.13 35.17
C VAL A 438 -10.07 -1.97 36.56
N ALA A 439 -9.78 -0.74 36.97
CA ALA A 439 -9.66 -0.38 38.37
C ALA A 439 -10.05 1.09 38.54
N GLN A 440 -11.14 1.24 39.31
CA GLN A 440 -11.77 2.40 39.96
C GLN A 440 -11.14 3.78 39.82
#